data_AF-A0A497PNL4-F1
#
_entry.id   AF-A0A497PNL4-F1
#
_cell.length_a   1.000
_cell.length_b   1.000
_cell.length_c   1.000
_cell.angle_alpha   90.00
_cell.angle_beta   90.00
_cell.angle_gamma   90.00
#
_symmetry.space_group_name_H-M   'P 1'
#
loop_
_entity.id
_entity.type
_entity.pdbx_description
1 polymer ?
#
loop_
_entity_poly.entity_id
_entity_poly.type
_entity_poly.pdbx_seq_one_letter_code
_entity_poly.pdbx_strand_id
1 'polypeptide(L)'
;MSWLRPIDIYRENPLRGQWGTEEMSEVQVFRPRMTIRQVSLIMVLTSVVAPVMVYPYTGWSHGGVQVEHYQVYAMVWYYGAVYGGYGEYSVGIRFFDPLMMLSTIPVTVPVLLFALAVVRYCQGRWHMAKLLAMGVVSIIIPLMAGISYMVYFATVSSFAYAGPVPIHFIVGAVLIKIARIRPVAPWDDSADTEPWWIEEGY
;
A
#
# COMPACT_ATOMS: atom_id res chain seq x y z
N MET A 1 47.99 16.00 9.07
CA MET A 1 47.19 14.85 9.54
C MET A 1 46.26 14.45 8.42
N SER A 2 46.55 13.31 7.78
CA SER A 2 45.96 12.85 6.54
C SER A 2 45.47 11.41 6.69
N TRP A 3 44.17 11.18 6.80
CA TRP A 3 43.50 9.85 6.75
C TRP A 3 42.02 10.21 6.53
N LEU A 4 41.27 9.83 5.48
CA LEU A 4 41.29 8.69 4.57
C LEU A 4 40.75 9.14 3.19
N ARG A 5 41.38 8.72 2.10
CA ARG A 5 40.80 8.82 0.77
C ARG A 5 39.79 7.69 0.57
N PRO A 6 38.68 7.91 -0.15
CA PRO A 6 37.79 6.84 -0.53
C PRO A 6 38.58 5.81 -1.36
N ILE A 7 38.41 4.54 -0.99
CA ILE A 7 38.97 3.41 -1.73
C ILE A 7 38.16 3.32 -3.02
N ASP A 8 38.78 3.68 -4.13
CA ASP A 8 38.29 3.37 -5.46
C ASP A 8 38.22 1.84 -5.63
N ILE A 9 37.05 1.27 -5.38
CA ILE A 9 36.73 -0.12 -5.77
C ILE A 9 36.31 -0.12 -7.25
N TYR A 10 37.13 0.51 -8.10
CA TYR A 10 37.25 0.12 -9.50
C TYR A 10 38.51 -0.71 -9.61
N ARG A 11 38.43 -1.93 -9.07
CA ARG A 11 39.43 -2.96 -9.33
C ARG A 11 39.38 -3.21 -10.84
N GLU A 12 40.36 -2.65 -11.55
CA GLU A 12 40.64 -2.97 -12.94
C GLU A 12 40.62 -4.50 -13.06
N ASN A 13 39.62 -5.03 -13.74
CA ASN A 13 39.53 -6.44 -14.02
C ASN A 13 40.60 -6.72 -15.10
N PRO A 14 41.71 -7.41 -14.79
CA PRO A 14 42.82 -7.60 -15.72
C PRO A 14 42.45 -8.52 -16.90
N LEU A 15 41.21 -9.02 -16.95
CA LEU A 15 40.66 -9.79 -18.05
C LEU A 15 40.09 -8.93 -19.20
N ARG A 16 40.21 -7.61 -19.14
CA ARG A 16 39.72 -6.69 -20.20
C ARG A 16 40.56 -6.69 -21.49
N GLY A 17 41.66 -7.44 -21.54
CA GLY A 17 42.59 -7.47 -22.67
C GLY A 17 42.33 -8.55 -23.73
N GLN A 18 41.28 -9.38 -23.62
CA GLN A 18 41.08 -10.52 -24.54
C GLN A 18 39.66 -10.72 -25.07
N TRP A 19 38.74 -9.79 -24.82
CA TRP A 19 37.41 -9.86 -25.43
C TRP A 19 37.40 -8.97 -26.66
N GLY A 20 37.31 -9.64 -27.81
CA GLY A 20 37.27 -9.02 -29.11
C GLY A 20 36.22 -7.93 -29.20
N THR A 21 36.43 -7.07 -30.19
CA THR A 21 35.53 -6.05 -30.72
C THR A 21 34.26 -6.67 -31.32
N GLU A 22 33.55 -7.50 -30.56
CA GLU A 22 32.17 -7.90 -30.86
C GLU A 22 31.26 -7.05 -30.00
N GLU A 23 30.57 -6.14 -30.70
CA GLU A 23 29.36 -5.45 -30.30
C GLU A 23 29.16 -5.34 -28.78
N MET A 24 29.58 -4.21 -28.21
CA MET A 24 28.96 -3.69 -27.00
C MET A 24 27.47 -3.54 -27.31
N SER A 25 26.72 -4.63 -27.12
CA SER A 25 25.28 -4.65 -27.17
C SER A 25 24.82 -3.48 -26.35
N GLU A 26 24.11 -2.58 -27.03
CA GLU A 26 23.58 -1.34 -26.50
C GLU A 26 23.03 -1.66 -25.12
N VAL A 27 23.70 -1.17 -24.06
CA VAL A 27 23.18 -1.29 -22.71
C VAL A 27 21.90 -0.47 -22.76
N GLN A 28 20.78 -1.14 -23.05
CA GLN A 28 19.49 -0.51 -23.14
C GLN A 28 19.25 0.14 -21.79
N VAL A 29 19.49 1.46 -21.74
CA VAL A 29 19.23 2.27 -20.56
C VAL A 29 17.73 2.16 -20.34
N PHE A 30 17.38 1.28 -19.41
CA PHE A 30 16.00 0.93 -19.14
C PHE A 30 15.31 2.18 -18.58
N ARG A 31 14.54 2.87 -19.42
CA ARG A 31 13.74 4.02 -18.98
C ARG A 31 12.49 3.48 -18.28
N PRO A 32 12.28 3.78 -16.99
CA PRO A 32 11.03 3.42 -16.33
C PRO A 32 9.86 4.06 -17.09
N ARG A 33 8.79 3.30 -17.33
CA ARG A 33 7.62 3.79 -18.06
C ARG A 33 6.80 4.81 -17.26
N MET A 34 7.01 4.86 -15.94
CA MET A 34 6.37 5.81 -15.04
C MET A 34 7.40 6.46 -14.13
N THR A 35 7.22 7.75 -13.92
CA THR A 35 8.02 8.53 -12.96
C THR A 35 7.59 8.21 -11.53
N ILE A 36 8.50 8.39 -10.57
CA ILE A 36 8.19 8.24 -9.14
C ILE A 36 7.06 9.18 -8.71
N ARG A 37 6.99 10.39 -9.29
CA ARG A 37 5.89 11.32 -9.02
C ARG A 37 4.52 10.73 -9.38
N GLN A 38 4.43 10.03 -10.51
CA GLN A 38 3.19 9.36 -10.92
C GLN A 38 2.84 8.19 -10.00
N VAL A 39 3.83 7.37 -9.62
CA VAL A 39 3.62 6.27 -8.66
C VAL A 39 3.11 6.80 -7.33
N SER A 40 3.77 7.83 -6.77
CA SER A 40 3.35 8.47 -5.52
C SER A 40 1.94 9.04 -5.61
N LEU A 41 1.62 9.77 -6.69
CA LEU A 41 0.29 10.34 -6.89
C LEU A 41 -0.79 9.26 -6.93
N ILE A 42 -0.57 8.18 -7.68
CA ILE A 42 -1.55 7.08 -7.80
C ILE A 42 -1.72 6.36 -6.47
N MET A 43 -0.63 6.09 -5.75
CA MET A 43 -0.71 5.46 -4.44
C MET A 43 -1.47 6.33 -3.43
N VAL A 44 -1.19 7.65 -3.39
CA VAL A 44 -1.91 8.59 -2.51
C VAL A 44 -3.39 8.64 -2.86
N LEU A 45 -3.74 8.81 -4.14
CA LEU A 45 -5.14 8.86 -4.58
C LEU A 45 -5.87 7.55 -4.25
N THR A 46 -5.20 6.42 -4.47
CA THR A 46 -5.77 5.10 -4.15
C THR A 46 -5.99 4.97 -2.64
N SER A 47 -5.00 5.29 -1.81
CA SER A 47 -5.12 5.24 -0.34
C SER A 47 -6.22 6.13 0.23
N VAL A 48 -6.50 7.26 -0.41
CA VAL A 48 -7.53 8.20 0.04
C VAL A 48 -8.92 7.74 -0.41
N VAL A 49 -9.05 7.32 -1.67
CA VAL A 49 -10.36 7.13 -2.34
C VAL A 49 -10.80 5.67 -2.36
N ALA A 50 -9.89 4.71 -2.45
CA ALA A 50 -10.28 3.32 -2.58
C ALA A 50 -10.88 2.80 -1.26
N PRO A 51 -11.93 1.96 -1.35
CA PRO A 51 -12.39 1.20 -0.21
C PRO A 51 -11.25 0.40 0.41
N VAL A 52 -11.15 0.49 1.73
CA VAL A 52 -10.25 -0.32 2.54
C VAL A 52 -10.99 -1.54 3.05
N MET A 53 -12.28 -1.39 3.36
CA MET A 53 -13.02 -2.40 4.11
C MET A 53 -14.52 -2.36 3.85
N VAL A 54 -15.15 -3.53 3.97
CA VAL A 54 -16.61 -3.68 3.96
C VAL A 54 -17.06 -4.39 5.23
N TYR A 55 -18.10 -3.85 5.86
CA TYR A 55 -18.77 -4.46 7.00
C TYR A 55 -20.28 -4.49 6.79
N PRO A 56 -20.96 -5.58 7.15
CA PRO A 56 -22.41 -5.58 7.26
C PRO A 56 -22.83 -4.74 8.48
N TYR A 57 -23.87 -3.94 8.28
CA TYR A 57 -24.61 -3.33 9.37
C TYR A 57 -25.82 -4.18 9.71
N THR A 58 -26.05 -4.38 11.00
CA THR A 58 -27.13 -5.21 11.51
C THR A 58 -28.19 -4.41 12.21
N GLY A 59 -29.43 -4.82 11.97
CA GLY A 59 -30.60 -4.41 12.72
C GLY A 59 -31.18 -5.55 13.52
N TRP A 60 -31.91 -5.20 14.57
CA TRP A 60 -32.77 -6.14 15.29
C TRP A 60 -34.16 -6.10 14.68
N SER A 61 -34.64 -7.26 14.24
CA SER A 61 -36.00 -7.45 13.73
C SER A 61 -36.78 -8.45 14.59
N HIS A 62 -38.09 -8.59 14.36
CA HIS A 62 -38.92 -9.59 15.02
C HIS A 62 -38.44 -11.04 14.80
N GLY A 63 -37.66 -11.28 13.75
CA GLY A 63 -37.04 -12.59 13.44
C GLY A 63 -35.61 -12.75 13.94
N GLY A 64 -35.09 -11.81 14.74
CA GLY A 64 -33.70 -11.79 15.21
C GLY A 64 -32.81 -10.79 14.48
N VAL A 65 -31.48 -10.97 14.61
CA VAL A 65 -30.47 -10.11 14.00
C VAL A 65 -30.43 -10.36 12.49
N GLN A 66 -30.61 -9.30 11.71
CA GLN A 66 -30.54 -9.35 10.25
C GLN A 66 -29.57 -8.32 9.73
N VAL A 67 -28.97 -8.60 8.57
CA VAL A 67 -28.10 -7.67 7.85
C VAL A 67 -29.02 -6.71 7.09
N GLU A 68 -29.00 -5.44 7.44
CA GLU A 68 -29.84 -4.43 6.79
C GLU A 68 -29.17 -3.88 5.53
N HIS A 69 -27.86 -3.63 5.59
CA HIS A 69 -27.08 -3.08 4.49
C HIS A 69 -25.59 -3.28 4.71
N TYR A 70 -24.78 -3.05 3.67
CA TYR A 70 -23.32 -3.04 3.77
C TYR A 70 -22.80 -1.63 3.92
N GLN A 71 -21.82 -1.49 4.80
CA GLN A 71 -21.02 -0.30 4.99
C GLN A 71 -19.67 -0.49 4.30
N VAL A 72 -19.28 0.51 3.52
CA VAL A 72 -18.00 0.54 2.81
C VAL A 72 -17.19 1.69 3.38
N TYR A 73 -15.98 1.39 3.82
CA TYR A 73 -15.09 2.35 4.46
C TYR A 73 -13.90 2.65 3.55
N ALA A 74 -13.65 3.92 3.32
CA ALA A 74 -12.42 4.46 2.78
C ALA A 74 -11.83 5.48 3.77
N MET A 75 -10.66 6.04 3.47
CA MET A 75 -9.97 6.91 4.41
C MET A 75 -10.70 8.25 4.63
N VAL A 76 -11.27 8.83 3.57
CA VAL A 76 -11.95 10.15 3.65
C VAL A 76 -13.45 10.07 3.44
N TRP A 77 -13.98 8.89 3.13
CA TRP A 77 -15.40 8.69 2.91
C TRP A 77 -15.85 7.32 3.37
N TYR A 78 -17.14 7.20 3.67
CA TYR A 78 -17.78 5.92 3.84
C TYR A 78 -19.17 5.94 3.20
N TYR A 79 -19.65 4.77 2.84
CA TYR A 79 -21.03 4.51 2.44
C TYR A 79 -21.66 3.63 3.51
N GLY A 80 -22.87 3.96 3.99
CA GLY A 80 -23.55 3.15 5.00
C GLY A 80 -24.76 3.85 5.60
N ALA A 81 -25.49 3.17 6.49
CA ALA A 81 -26.49 3.88 7.27
C ALA A 81 -25.85 4.83 8.25
N VAL A 82 -26.62 5.87 8.51
CA VAL A 82 -26.25 6.87 9.47
C VAL A 82 -27.43 7.12 10.38
N TYR A 83 -27.15 7.09 11.68
CA TYR A 83 -28.06 7.55 12.69
C TYR A 83 -28.30 9.05 12.53
N GLY A 84 -29.50 9.42 12.09
CA GLY A 84 -30.03 10.75 12.31
C GLY A 84 -30.45 10.91 13.78
N GLY A 85 -30.34 12.12 14.33
CA GLY A 85 -30.70 12.43 15.72
C GLY A 85 -32.16 12.21 16.11
N TYR A 86 -33.00 11.71 15.20
CA TYR A 86 -34.43 11.48 15.37
C TYR A 86 -34.86 10.03 15.05
N GLY A 87 -33.93 9.08 15.01
CA GLY A 87 -34.25 7.66 14.76
C GLY A 87 -34.47 7.30 13.29
N GLU A 88 -34.25 8.24 12.37
CA GLU A 88 -34.24 7.97 10.93
C GLU A 88 -32.85 7.49 10.49
N TYR A 89 -32.83 6.34 9.82
CA TYR A 89 -31.65 5.82 9.15
C TYR A 89 -31.65 6.29 7.70
N SER A 90 -30.69 7.14 7.34
CA SER A 90 -30.39 7.43 5.94
C SER A 90 -29.18 6.61 5.50
N VAL A 91 -29.28 5.89 4.39
CA VAL A 91 -28.11 5.26 3.74
C VAL A 91 -27.55 6.23 2.71
N GLY A 92 -26.25 6.52 2.79
CA GLY A 92 -25.63 7.45 1.85
C GLY A 92 -24.11 7.48 1.95
N ILE A 93 -23.50 8.31 1.09
CA ILE A 93 -22.07 8.58 1.09
C ILE A 93 -21.81 9.80 1.98
N ARG A 94 -20.84 9.69 2.87
CA ARG A 94 -20.37 10.80 3.70
C ARG A 94 -18.88 10.97 3.58
N PHE A 95 -18.45 12.22 3.66
CA PHE A 95 -17.05 12.61 3.59
C PHE A 95 -16.63 13.24 4.92
N PHE A 96 -15.39 12.97 5.33
CA PHE A 96 -14.74 13.62 6.47
C PHE A 96 -15.49 13.56 7.80
N ASP A 97 -16.16 12.44 8.09
CA ASP A 97 -16.79 12.18 9.39
C ASP A 97 -15.70 11.87 10.43
N PRO A 98 -15.44 12.75 11.42
CA PRO A 98 -14.29 12.61 12.31
C PRO A 98 -14.36 11.34 13.17
N LEU A 99 -15.56 10.92 13.58
CA LEU A 99 -15.74 9.74 14.41
C LEU A 99 -15.40 8.47 13.61
N MET A 100 -15.85 8.41 12.36
CA MET A 100 -15.56 7.30 11.45
C MET A 100 -14.10 7.29 11.00
N MET A 101 -13.50 8.46 10.76
CA MET A 101 -12.08 8.55 10.46
C MET A 101 -11.24 8.05 11.65
N LEU A 102 -11.59 8.43 12.88
CA LEU A 102 -10.92 7.96 14.09
C LEU A 102 -11.05 6.44 14.27
N SER A 103 -12.26 5.89 14.08
CA SER A 103 -12.51 4.45 14.25
C SER A 103 -11.82 3.58 13.19
N THR A 104 -11.54 4.14 12.00
CA THR A 104 -10.86 3.44 10.91
C THR A 104 -9.33 3.61 10.89
N ILE A 105 -8.74 4.39 11.83
CA ILE A 105 -7.28 4.54 11.95
C ILE A 105 -6.54 3.20 11.98
N PRO A 106 -6.94 2.18 12.78
CA PRO A 106 -6.21 0.92 12.85
C PRO A 106 -6.10 0.21 11.50
N VAL A 107 -7.05 0.44 10.59
CA VAL A 107 -7.11 -0.19 9.28
C VAL A 107 -6.45 0.68 8.21
N THR A 108 -6.62 2.00 8.27
CA THR A 108 -6.10 2.95 7.27
C THR A 108 -4.60 3.20 7.43
N VAL A 109 -4.05 3.22 8.65
CA VAL A 109 -2.61 3.42 8.87
C VAL A 109 -1.75 2.33 8.20
N PRO A 110 -2.03 1.03 8.36
CA PRO A 110 -1.34 -0.03 7.62
C PRO A 110 -1.36 0.15 6.10
N VAL A 111 -2.49 0.60 5.55
CA VAL A 111 -2.65 0.86 4.11
C VAL A 111 -1.75 2.01 3.65
N LEU A 112 -1.66 3.10 4.43
CA LEU A 112 -0.75 4.21 4.14
C LEU A 112 0.71 3.79 4.22
N LEU A 113 1.07 2.97 5.21
CA LEU A 113 2.42 2.46 5.34
C LEU A 113 2.79 1.54 4.16
N PHE A 114 1.84 0.73 3.68
CA PHE A 114 2.04 -0.04 2.45
C PHE A 114 2.17 0.85 1.21
N ALA A 115 1.37 1.91 1.09
CA ALA A 115 1.51 2.88 0.01
C ALA A 115 2.89 3.54 0.00
N LEU A 116 3.40 3.94 1.17
CA LEU A 116 4.76 4.43 1.32
C LEU A 116 5.79 3.36 0.94
N ALA A 117 5.58 2.11 1.34
CA ALA A 117 6.46 0.99 0.99
C ALA A 117 6.55 0.77 -0.53
N VAL A 118 5.42 0.85 -1.25
CA VAL A 118 5.39 0.75 -2.72
C VAL A 118 6.21 1.88 -3.35
N VAL A 119 6.04 3.12 -2.88
CA VAL A 119 6.80 4.27 -3.39
C VAL A 119 8.29 4.10 -3.11
N ARG A 120 8.68 3.74 -1.88
CA ARG A 120 10.08 3.51 -1.49
C ARG A 120 10.72 2.37 -2.27
N TYR A 121 9.95 1.29 -2.52
CA TYR A 121 10.39 0.19 -3.36
C TYR A 121 10.61 0.65 -4.80
N CYS A 122 9.68 1.42 -5.37
CA CYS A 122 9.86 1.99 -6.69
C CYS A 122 11.04 2.97 -6.74
N GLN A 123 11.39 3.66 -5.65
CA GLN A 123 12.61 4.48 -5.59
C GLN A 123 13.90 3.65 -5.49
N GLY A 124 13.82 2.32 -5.45
CA GLY A 124 14.97 1.43 -5.22
C GLY A 124 15.46 1.41 -3.76
N ARG A 125 14.83 2.17 -2.85
CA ARG A 125 15.30 2.32 -1.46
C ARG A 125 14.94 1.12 -0.58
N TRP A 126 13.95 0.33 -0.98
CA TRP A 126 13.45 -0.80 -0.20
C TRP A 126 13.57 -2.11 -0.98
N HIS A 127 13.86 -3.19 -0.25
CA HIS A 127 13.88 -4.55 -0.80
C HIS A 127 12.48 -5.18 -0.83
N MET A 128 12.32 -6.24 -1.64
CA MET A 128 11.04 -6.93 -1.84
C MET A 128 10.46 -7.49 -0.54
N ALA A 129 11.29 -8.02 0.37
CA ALA A 129 10.78 -8.58 1.63
C ALA A 129 10.12 -7.54 2.56
N LYS A 130 10.67 -6.31 2.66
CA LYS A 130 10.06 -5.19 3.42
C LYS A 130 8.71 -4.82 2.79
N LEU A 131 8.67 -4.71 1.47
CA LEU A 131 7.44 -4.43 0.73
C LEU A 131 6.36 -5.51 0.96
N LEU A 132 6.72 -6.79 0.87
CA LEU A 132 5.80 -7.90 1.11
C LEU A 132 5.29 -7.91 2.55
N ALA A 133 6.17 -7.68 3.54
CA ALA A 133 5.77 -7.58 4.94
C ALA A 133 4.74 -6.46 5.15
N MET A 134 4.96 -5.28 4.57
CA MET A 134 3.98 -4.18 4.64
C MET A 134 2.68 -4.51 3.92
N GLY A 135 2.74 -5.22 2.78
CA GLY A 135 1.56 -5.71 2.08
C GLY A 135 0.72 -6.66 2.94
N VAL A 136 1.38 -7.62 3.60
CA VAL A 136 0.71 -8.54 4.53
C VAL A 136 0.09 -7.78 5.71
N VAL A 137 0.83 -6.85 6.32
CA VAL A 137 0.32 -6.03 7.44
C VAL A 137 -0.91 -5.21 7.03
N SER A 138 -0.94 -4.69 5.80
CA SER A 138 -2.09 -3.94 5.29
C SER A 138 -3.37 -4.77 5.10
N ILE A 139 -3.25 -6.09 4.96
CA ILE A 139 -4.37 -7.02 4.76
C ILE A 139 -4.76 -7.70 6.06
N ILE A 140 -3.79 -8.06 6.90
CA ILE A 140 -4.04 -8.90 8.09
C ILE A 140 -4.91 -8.20 9.11
N ILE A 141 -4.73 -6.90 9.33
CA ILE A 141 -5.52 -6.14 10.30
C ILE A 141 -7.00 -6.08 9.89
N PRO A 142 -7.37 -5.63 8.67
CA PRO A 142 -8.75 -5.71 8.24
C PRO A 142 -9.26 -7.15 8.16
N LEU A 143 -8.43 -8.12 7.78
CA LEU A 143 -8.85 -9.52 7.76
C LEU A 143 -9.25 -10.02 9.16
N MET A 144 -8.43 -9.73 10.18
CA MET A 144 -8.72 -10.10 11.57
C MET A 144 -10.03 -9.49 12.05
N ALA A 145 -10.25 -8.20 11.77
CA ALA A 145 -11.50 -7.55 12.15
C ALA A 145 -12.70 -8.13 11.37
N GLY A 146 -12.53 -8.47 10.08
CA GLY A 146 -13.53 -9.18 9.29
C GLY A 146 -13.89 -10.56 9.86
N ILE A 147 -12.88 -11.34 10.26
CA ILE A 147 -13.06 -12.66 10.91
C ILE A 147 -13.86 -12.51 12.21
N SER A 148 -13.55 -11.52 13.04
CA SER A 148 -14.31 -11.25 14.28
C SER A 148 -15.79 -11.02 13.99
N TYR A 149 -16.12 -10.26 12.94
CA TYR A 149 -17.50 -10.07 12.50
C TYR A 149 -18.11 -11.37 11.95
N MET A 150 -17.39 -12.13 11.11
CA MET A 150 -17.90 -13.40 10.58
C MET A 150 -18.25 -14.39 11.69
N VAL A 151 -17.45 -14.47 12.76
CA VAL A 151 -17.75 -15.29 13.95
C VAL A 151 -19.04 -14.83 14.61
N TYR A 152 -19.21 -13.51 14.80
CA TYR A 152 -20.47 -12.95 15.32
C TYR A 152 -21.67 -13.27 14.42
N PHE A 153 -21.52 -13.23 13.10
CA PHE A 153 -22.60 -13.53 12.16
C PHE A 153 -23.00 -15.01 12.14
N ALA A 154 -22.00 -15.90 12.26
CA ALA A 154 -22.24 -17.33 12.36
C ALA A 154 -23.10 -17.69 13.59
N THR A 155 -22.96 -16.98 14.72
CA THR A 155 -23.77 -17.25 15.92
C THR A 155 -25.22 -16.80 15.78
N VAL A 156 -25.50 -15.81 14.93
CA VAL A 156 -26.87 -15.33 14.65
C VAL A 156 -27.49 -15.94 13.39
N SER A 157 -26.89 -17.01 12.84
CA SER A 157 -27.37 -17.70 11.63
C SER A 157 -27.54 -16.79 10.40
N SER A 158 -26.75 -15.72 10.33
CA SER A 158 -26.72 -14.82 9.17
C SER A 158 -25.38 -14.95 8.48
N PHE A 159 -25.37 -15.01 7.14
CA PHE A 159 -24.14 -15.03 6.37
C PHE A 159 -23.95 -13.66 5.72
N ALA A 160 -22.91 -12.94 6.15
CA ALA A 160 -22.50 -11.69 5.55
C ALA A 160 -20.99 -11.63 5.39
N TYR A 161 -20.56 -11.03 4.28
CA TYR A 161 -19.14 -10.80 4.04
C TYR A 161 -18.68 -9.58 4.86
N ALA A 162 -17.66 -9.77 5.68
CA ALA A 162 -16.96 -8.70 6.38
C ALA A 162 -15.46 -8.86 6.13
N GLY A 163 -14.78 -7.86 5.58
CA GLY A 163 -13.37 -8.02 5.28
C GLY A 163 -12.71 -6.92 4.47
N PRO A 164 -11.40 -7.08 4.22
CA PRO A 164 -10.60 -6.15 3.44
C PRO A 164 -11.01 -6.11 1.98
N VAL A 165 -10.93 -4.91 1.40
CA VAL A 165 -10.97 -4.72 -0.05
C VAL A 165 -9.53 -4.54 -0.56
N PRO A 166 -8.91 -5.53 -1.25
CA PRO A 166 -7.49 -5.54 -1.54
C PRO A 166 -7.08 -4.63 -2.72
N ILE A 167 -7.82 -3.54 -2.99
CA ILE A 167 -7.56 -2.63 -4.11
C ILE A 167 -6.14 -2.03 -4.01
N HIS A 168 -5.74 -1.58 -2.81
CA HIS A 168 -4.42 -1.03 -2.56
C HIS A 168 -3.30 -2.00 -2.93
N PHE A 169 -3.46 -3.28 -2.58
CA PHE A 169 -2.50 -4.33 -2.88
C PHE A 169 -2.42 -4.59 -4.38
N ILE A 170 -3.56 -4.67 -5.08
CA ILE A 170 -3.64 -4.85 -6.53
C ILE A 170 -2.95 -3.69 -7.25
N VAL A 171 -3.29 -2.44 -6.89
CA VAL A 171 -2.69 -1.24 -7.49
C VAL A 171 -1.19 -1.20 -7.22
N GLY A 172 -0.76 -1.45 -5.98
CA GLY A 172 0.66 -1.50 -5.62
C GLY A 172 1.43 -2.52 -6.47
N ALA A 173 0.92 -3.75 -6.59
CA ALA A 173 1.54 -4.80 -7.38
C ALA A 173 1.64 -4.44 -8.88
N VAL A 174 0.60 -3.81 -9.43
CA VAL A 174 0.60 -3.32 -10.82
C VAL A 174 1.65 -2.23 -11.02
N LEU A 175 1.74 -1.25 -10.10
CA LEU A 175 2.73 -0.18 -10.19
C LEU A 175 4.16 -0.70 -10.11
N ILE A 176 4.44 -1.64 -9.20
CA ILE A 176 5.74 -2.30 -9.09
C ILE A 176 6.12 -2.98 -10.42
N LYS A 177 5.17 -3.72 -11.01
CA LYS A 177 5.36 -4.40 -12.29
C LYS A 177 5.61 -3.44 -13.45
N ILE A 178 5.00 -2.25 -13.44
CA ILE A 178 5.15 -1.23 -14.49
C ILE A 178 6.45 -0.42 -14.30
N ALA A 179 6.79 -0.07 -13.06
CA ALA A 179 7.99 0.67 -12.72
C ALA A 179 9.24 -0.12 -13.14
N ARG A 180 9.23 -1.46 -12.99
CA ARG A 180 10.32 -2.37 -13.38
C ARG A 180 11.70 -1.93 -12.86
N ILE A 181 11.72 -1.32 -11.68
CA ILE A 181 12.96 -0.86 -11.05
C ILE A 181 13.61 -2.06 -10.39
N ARG A 182 14.89 -2.30 -10.70
CA ARG A 182 15.66 -3.37 -10.06
C ARG A 182 15.88 -2.95 -8.60
N PRO A 183 15.42 -3.73 -7.62
CA PRO A 183 15.62 -3.39 -6.23
C PRO A 183 17.12 -3.43 -5.89
N VAL A 184 17.51 -2.62 -4.91
CA VAL A 184 18.80 -2.77 -4.22
C VAL A 184 18.89 -4.19 -3.65
N ALA A 185 20.09 -4.77 -3.70
CA ALA A 185 20.32 -6.14 -3.27
C ALA A 185 19.81 -6.34 -1.82
N PRO A 186 19.30 -7.53 -1.45
CA PRO A 186 18.63 -7.74 -0.15
C PRO A 186 19.49 -7.45 1.09
N TRP A 187 20.80 -7.33 0.93
CA TRP A 187 21.82 -7.16 1.97
C TRP A 187 22.62 -5.87 1.80
N ASP A 188 22.19 -4.97 0.91
CA ASP A 188 22.88 -3.71 0.66
C ASP A 188 22.19 -2.56 1.39
N ASP A 189 22.61 -2.35 2.64
CA ASP A 189 22.11 -1.30 3.53
C ASP A 189 22.57 0.12 3.12
N SER A 190 23.37 0.25 2.06
CA SER A 190 23.87 1.55 1.60
C SER A 190 22.78 2.48 1.05
N ALA A 191 21.63 1.93 0.62
CA ALA A 191 20.54 2.69 0.00
C ALA A 191 19.69 3.54 0.95
N ASP A 192 19.85 3.39 2.27
CA ASP A 192 19.12 4.19 3.27
C ASP A 192 19.80 5.56 3.55
N THR A 193 20.90 5.89 2.87
CA THR A 193 21.76 7.03 3.27
C THR A 193 21.43 8.38 2.64
N GLU A 194 20.75 8.48 1.49
CA GLU A 194 20.48 9.78 0.86
C GLU A 194 19.02 10.26 0.97
N PRO A 195 18.78 11.42 1.63
CA PRO A 195 17.44 11.97 1.77
C PRO A 195 16.87 12.49 0.44
N TRP A 196 15.57 12.29 0.24
CA TRP A 196 14.84 12.55 -1.03
C TRP A 196 14.69 14.03 -1.41
N TRP A 197 15.03 14.94 -0.51
CA TRP A 197 14.96 16.39 -0.73
C TRP A 197 16.31 17.01 -1.11
N ILE A 198 17.38 16.21 -1.20
CA ILE A 198 18.59 16.66 -1.88
C ILE A 198 18.24 16.65 -3.36
N GLU A 199 17.80 17.81 -3.85
CA GLU A 199 17.52 18.06 -5.24
C GLU A 199 18.75 17.65 -6.05
N GLU A 200 18.55 16.78 -7.05
CA GLU A 200 19.52 16.62 -8.14
C GLU A 200 19.71 18.02 -8.73
N GLY A 201 20.85 18.64 -8.42
CA GLY A 201 21.19 19.97 -8.90
C GLY A 201 21.08 20.00 -10.42
N TYR A 202 20.18 20.84 -10.91
CA TYR A 202 20.16 21.26 -12.31
C TYR A 202 21.37 22.14 -12.62
#